data_AF-A0A525C6S2-F1
#
_entry.id   AF-A0A525C6S2-F1
#
_cell.length_a   1.000
_cell.length_b   1.000
_cell.length_c   1.000
_cell.angle_alpha   90.00
_cell.angle_beta   90.00
_cell.angle_gamma   90.00
#
_symmetry.space_group_name_H-M   'P 1'
#
loop_
_entity.id
_entity.type
_entity.pdbx_description
1 polymer ?
#
loop_
_entity_poly.entity_id
_entity_poly.type
_entity_poly.pdbx_seq_one_letter_code
_entity_poly.pdbx_strand_id
1 'polypeptide(L)'
;MATPVTVGLVALLFAQDPARDAADVENIIMESVDKISSMDGKIVSGGRINAYSALIYDGEGEGEGEGEGEGASEQTGGGGSGS
;
A
#
# COMPACT_ATOMS: atom_id res chain seq x y z
N MET A 1 -6.56 -18.15 6.53
CA MET A 1 -5.09 -18.34 6.40
C MET A 1 -4.30 -17.02 6.41
N ALA A 2 -4.89 -15.82 6.29
CA ALA A 2 -4.15 -14.55 6.39
C ALA A 2 -3.68 -14.23 7.83
N THR A 3 -4.57 -14.36 8.81
CA THR A 3 -4.27 -14.07 10.23
C THR A 3 -3.04 -14.80 10.79
N PRO A 4 -2.85 -16.13 10.61
CA PRO A 4 -1.66 -16.79 11.14
C PRO A 4 -0.35 -16.34 10.47
N VAL A 5 -0.41 -15.88 9.21
CA VAL A 5 0.78 -15.33 8.51
C VAL A 5 1.14 -13.97 9.09
N THR A 6 0.15 -13.10 9.32
CA THR A 6 0.36 -11.82 10.00
C THR A 6 0.91 -12.02 11.41
N VAL A 7 0.39 -12.99 12.17
CA VAL A 7 0.91 -13.33 13.50
C VAL A 7 2.37 -13.80 13.43
N GLY A 8 2.73 -14.60 12.43
CA GLY A 8 4.12 -15.01 12.20
C GLY A 8 5.04 -13.82 11.94
N LEU A 9 4.61 -12.84 11.13
CA LEU A 9 5.39 -11.62 10.89
C LEU A 9 5.55 -10.79 12.17
N VAL A 10 4.48 -10.60 12.93
CA VAL A 10 4.52 -9.90 14.23
C VAL A 10 5.53 -10.58 15.16
N ALA A 11 5.52 -11.91 15.24
CA ALA A 11 6.47 -12.66 16.04
C ALA A 11 7.93 -12.46 15.58
N LEU A 12 8.19 -12.33 14.28
CA LEU A 12 9.52 -12.03 13.76
C LEU A 12 9.98 -10.60 14.12
N LEU A 13 9.08 -9.62 14.07
CA LEU A 13 9.40 -8.23 14.45
C LEU A 13 9.77 -8.13 15.93
N PHE A 14 9.01 -8.80 16.81
CA PHE A 14 9.37 -8.90 18.23
C PHE A 14 10.62 -9.75 18.50
N ALA A 15 10.93 -10.72 17.64
CA ALA A 15 12.18 -11.47 17.76
C ALA A 15 13.41 -10.62 17.36
N GLN A 16 13.25 -9.70 16.41
CA GLN A 16 14.30 -8.75 16.01
C GLN A 16 14.55 -7.71 17.10
N ASP A 17 13.48 -7.20 17.70
CA ASP A 17 13.54 -6.24 18.79
C ASP A 17 12.38 -6.47 19.78
N PRO A 18 12.65 -7.13 20.91
CA PRO A 18 11.63 -7.42 21.92
C PRO A 18 11.10 -6.19 22.66
N ALA A 19 11.74 -5.02 22.52
CA ALA A 19 11.36 -3.80 23.22
C ALA A 19 10.38 -2.92 22.43
N ARG A 20 10.03 -3.30 21.19
CA ARG A 20 9.07 -2.56 20.35
C ARG A 20 7.70 -2.44 21.02
N ASP A 21 7.04 -1.31 20.78
CA ASP A 21 5.65 -1.16 21.13
C ASP A 21 4.73 -1.83 20.09
N ALA A 22 3.54 -2.23 20.53
CA ALA A 22 2.56 -2.84 19.64
C ALA A 22 2.07 -1.87 18.55
N ALA A 23 1.95 -0.58 18.84
CA ALA A 23 1.54 0.42 17.85
C ALA A 23 2.60 0.60 16.77
N ASP A 24 3.89 0.57 17.14
CA ASP A 24 4.99 0.66 16.19
C ASP A 24 5.01 -0.56 15.25
N VAL A 25 4.77 -1.76 15.79
CA VAL A 25 4.66 -2.99 14.99
C VAL A 25 3.49 -2.93 14.01
N GLU A 26 2.35 -2.41 14.42
CA GLU A 26 1.20 -2.19 13.54
C GLU A 26 1.54 -1.23 12.40
N ASN A 27 2.15 -0.08 12.72
CA ASN A 27 2.56 0.91 11.74
C ASN A 27 3.53 0.32 10.72
N ILE A 28 4.57 -0.39 11.17
CA ILE A 28 5.54 -1.05 10.29
C ILE A 28 4.83 -1.98 9.29
N ILE A 29 3.90 -2.83 9.77
CA ILE A 29 3.20 -3.77 8.91
C ILE A 29 2.31 -3.06 7.88
N MET A 30 1.66 -1.96 8.28
CA MET A 30 0.76 -1.20 7.43
C MET A 30 1.49 -0.39 6.37
N GLU A 31 2.65 0.16 6.71
CA GLU A 31 3.48 0.96 5.81
C GLU A 31 4.35 0.10 4.89
N SER A 32 4.77 -1.08 5.33
CA SER A 32 5.65 -1.96 4.55
C SER A 32 4.92 -2.86 3.56
N VAL A 33 3.63 -2.66 3.30
CA VAL A 33 2.85 -3.50 2.38
C VAL A 33 3.26 -3.27 0.93
N ASP A 34 3.15 -4.33 0.11
CA ASP A 34 3.12 -4.15 -1.33
C ASP A 34 1.75 -3.59 -1.72
N LYS A 35 1.68 -2.32 -2.12
CA LYS A 35 0.43 -1.71 -2.63
C LYS A 35 -0.02 -2.42 -3.90
N ILE A 36 -1.32 -2.68 -3.99
CA ILE A 36 -1.95 -3.34 -5.14
C ILE A 36 -3.11 -2.45 -5.60
N SER A 37 -3.00 -1.88 -6.80
CA SER A 37 -4.00 -0.94 -7.34
C SER A 37 -5.44 -1.49 -7.34
N SER A 38 -5.62 -2.79 -7.52
CA SER A 38 -6.95 -3.43 -7.48
C SER A 38 -7.56 -3.57 -6.07
N MET A 39 -6.76 -3.36 -5.03
CA MET A 39 -7.14 -3.37 -3.61
C MET A 39 -7.27 -1.97 -3.01
N ASP A 40 -6.90 -0.93 -3.77
CA ASP A 40 -7.03 0.45 -3.32
C ASP A 40 -8.51 0.80 -3.03
N GLY A 41 -8.72 1.51 -1.93
CA GLY A 41 -10.06 1.83 -1.41
C GLY A 41 -10.91 0.63 -0.94
N LYS A 42 -10.41 -0.61 -1.00
CA LYS A 42 -11.13 -1.83 -0.55
C LYS A 42 -10.67 -2.36 0.80
N ILE A 43 -9.41 -2.11 1.14
CA ILE A 43 -8.80 -2.48 2.43
C ILE A 43 -7.92 -1.31 2.90
N VAL A 44 -7.79 -1.15 4.22
CA VAL A 44 -7.10 0.02 4.82
C VAL A 44 -5.64 0.13 4.34
N SER A 45 -4.93 -0.99 4.26
CA SER A 45 -3.54 -1.01 3.79
C SER A 45 -3.40 -0.77 2.27
N GLY A 46 -4.47 -0.92 1.48
CA GLY A 46 -4.42 -0.87 0.02
C GLY A 46 -3.49 -1.93 -0.62
N GLY A 47 -3.10 -2.98 0.12
CA GLY A 47 -2.01 -3.86 -0.31
C GLY A 47 -1.90 -5.18 0.44
N ARG A 48 -0.87 -5.93 0.07
CA ARG A 48 -0.53 -7.24 0.65
C ARG A 48 0.68 -7.11 1.56
N ILE A 49 0.65 -7.83 2.69
CA ILE A 49 1.78 -8.05 3.59
C ILE A 49 3.08 -8.41 2.84
N ASN A 50 4.17 -7.73 3.20
CA ASN A 50 5.54 -8.03 2.76
C ASN A 50 6.47 -8.12 3.99
N ALA A 51 6.91 -9.34 4.31
CA ALA A 51 7.75 -9.59 5.48
C ALA A 51 9.17 -9.04 5.35
N TYR A 52 9.72 -9.02 4.14
CA TYR A 52 11.06 -8.50 3.90
C TYR A 52 11.09 -6.99 4.16
N SER A 53 10.19 -6.25 3.50
CA SER A 53 10.07 -4.80 3.69
C SER A 53 9.81 -4.44 5.15
N ALA A 54 8.97 -5.20 5.87
CA ALA A 54 8.70 -4.97 7.29
C ALA A 54 9.96 -5.12 8.17
N LEU A 55 10.82 -6.11 7.90
CA LEU A 55 12.02 -6.39 8.70
C LEU A 55 13.16 -5.40 8.48
N ILE A 56 13.14 -4.68 7.35
CA ILE A 56 14.12 -3.64 7.02
C ILE A 56 13.54 -2.22 7.09
N TYR A 57 12.31 -2.07 7.57
CA TYR A 57 11.63 -0.78 7.66
C TYR A 57 12.36 0.12 8.67
N ASP A 58 12.81 1.28 8.21
CA ASP A 58 13.60 2.27 8.96
C ASP A 58 12.83 3.56 9.28
N GLY A 59 11.57 3.67 8.84
CA GLY A 59 10.69 4.81 9.13
C GLY A 59 10.68 5.91 8.07
N GLU A 60 11.38 5.75 6.95
CA GLU A 60 11.33 6.70 5.84
C GLU A 60 10.16 6.37 4.89
N GLY A 61 8.93 6.65 5.34
CA GLY A 61 7.76 6.68 4.47
C GLY A 61 7.82 7.90 3.56
N GLU A 62 8.26 7.73 2.32
CA GLU A 62 8.16 8.74 1.26
C GLU A 62 6.71 9.23 1.14
N GLY A 63 6.57 10.54 1.19
CA GLY A 63 5.29 11.24 1.16
C GLY A 63 4.49 10.99 -0.11
N GLU A 64 3.21 11.27 0.03
CA GLU A 64 2.21 11.46 -1.00
C GLU A 64 2.80 12.09 -2.28
N GLY A 65 2.85 11.31 -3.35
CA GLY A 65 3.29 11.73 -4.69
C GLY A 65 2.18 11.47 -5.71
N GLU A 66 1.22 12.40 -5.73
CA GLU A 66 0.52 12.94 -6.89
C GLU A 66 0.19 11.99 -8.06
N GLY A 67 -1.07 11.56 -8.11
CA GLY A 67 -1.66 11.02 -9.32
C GLY A 67 -1.79 12.08 -10.40
N GLU A 68 -0.81 12.18 -11.30
CA GLU A 68 -0.98 12.83 -12.61
C GLU A 68 -1.79 11.90 -13.53
N GLY A 69 -3.10 11.90 -13.33
CA GLY A 69 -4.08 11.32 -14.24
C GLY A 69 -4.55 12.34 -15.27
N GLU A 70 -3.67 12.83 -16.15
CA GLU A 70 -4.11 13.52 -17.37
C GLU A 70 -4.45 12.47 -18.44
N GLY A 71 -5.63 11.86 -18.28
CA GLY A 71 -6.26 11.09 -19.34
C GLY A 71 -6.66 12.04 -20.46
N ALA A 72 -5.92 12.00 -21.56
CA ALA A 72 -6.36 12.56 -22.84
C ALA A 72 -7.67 11.89 -23.25
N SER A 73 -8.81 12.54 -22.98
CA SER A 73 -10.07 12.16 -23.59
C SER A 73 -10.05 12.63 -25.04
N GLU A 74 -9.69 11.73 -25.95
CA GLU A 74 -10.09 11.77 -27.35
C GLU A 74 -11.62 11.93 -27.42
N GLN A 75 -12.08 13.15 -27.65
CA GLN A 75 -13.46 13.40 -28.04
C GLN A 75 -13.59 13.10 -29.54
N THR A 76 -14.03 11.88 -29.81
CA THR A 76 -14.41 11.40 -31.14
C THR A 76 -15.84 11.81 -31.48
N GLY A 77 -16.06 12.22 -32.74
CA GLY A 77 -17.35 12.32 -33.43
C GLY A 77 -18.09 13.65 -33.26
N GLY A 78 -18.68 14.29 -34.27
CA GLY A 78 -18.91 13.94 -35.67
C GLY A 78 -20.12 14.74 -36.22
N GLY A 79 -20.03 15.22 -37.46
CA GLY A 79 -21.18 15.37 -38.39
C GLY A 79 -22.04 16.64 -38.37
N GLY A 80 -22.25 17.22 -39.58
CA GLY A 80 -23.42 18.03 -39.98
C GLY A 80 -23.09 19.49 -40.33
N SER A 81 -22.73 19.82 -41.57
CA SER A 81 -23.62 20.22 -42.69
C SER A 81 -24.53 21.43 -42.43
N GLY A 82 -24.39 22.50 -43.22
CA GLY A 82 -25.47 23.48 -43.38
C GLY A 82 -25.04 24.85 -43.91
N SER A 83 -25.10 25.00 -45.24
CA SER A 83 -25.35 26.22 -46.03
C SER A 83 -24.34 27.37 -46.02
#